data_AF-A0A2D6FAS1-F1
#
_entry.id   AF-A0A2D6FAS1-F1
#
_cell.length_a   1.000
_cell.length_b   1.000
_cell.length_c   1.000
_cell.angle_alpha   90.00
_cell.angle_beta   90.00
_cell.angle_gamma   90.00
#
_symmetry.space_group_name_H-M   'P 1'
#
loop_
_entity.id
_entity.type
_entity.pdbx_description
1 polymer ?
#
loop_
_entity_poly.entity_id
_entity_poly.type
_entity_poly.pdbx_seq_one_letter_code
_entity_poly.pdbx_strand_id
1 'polypeptide(L)'
;TEEANAALWRFCFDVDRVSTTEALKRPVDDPLPWMLADPRRLQRSTRDGVWVRLIDVAASLKLRRYMQADRLVLEVKDGMCPWNEAKFGLEGSTEGAECRPTESSPDLVLGVSDLASAYMGAVSFSTLSRAGKIEERTPGALLRADCMFAVQYPPWTPCNF
;
A
#
# COMPACT_ATOMS: atom_id res chain seq x y z
N THR A 1 -11.09 -21.01 -1.50
CA THR A 1 -11.87 -20.92 -0.25
C THR A 1 -10.94 -21.13 0.93
N GLU A 2 -11.35 -20.76 2.13
CA GLU A 2 -10.54 -20.95 3.35
C GLU A 2 -10.27 -22.44 3.62
N GLU A 3 -11.30 -23.29 3.46
CA GLU A 3 -11.19 -24.75 3.60
C GLU A 3 -10.17 -25.36 2.63
N ALA A 4 -10.20 -24.94 1.36
CA ALA A 4 -9.23 -25.42 0.36
C ALA A 4 -7.81 -24.96 0.70
N ASN A 5 -7.62 -23.72 1.16
CA ASN A 5 -6.32 -23.22 1.60
C ASN A 5 -5.76 -24.04 2.77
N ALA A 6 -6.59 -24.33 3.79
CA ALA A 6 -6.19 -25.16 4.92
C ALA A 6 -5.88 -26.62 4.53
N ALA A 7 -6.71 -27.21 3.66
CA ALA A 7 -6.49 -28.57 3.17
C ALA A 7 -5.19 -28.69 2.37
N LEU A 8 -4.87 -27.70 1.52
CA LEU A 8 -3.62 -27.67 0.76
C LEU A 8 -2.39 -27.55 1.68
N TRP A 9 -2.44 -26.68 2.69
CA TRP A 9 -1.36 -26.58 3.67
C TRP A 9 -1.16 -27.87 4.46
N ARG A 10 -2.25 -28.49 4.90
CA ARG A 10 -2.19 -29.79 5.58
C ARG A 10 -1.55 -30.84 4.68
N PHE A 11 -1.98 -30.93 3.43
CA PHE A 11 -1.37 -31.84 2.45
C PHE A 11 0.14 -31.59 2.32
N CYS A 12 0.58 -30.33 2.23
CA CYS A 12 2.01 -30.00 2.16
C CYS A 12 2.81 -30.36 3.42
N PHE A 13 2.19 -30.40 4.61
CA PHE A 13 2.85 -30.76 5.87
C PHE A 13 2.82 -32.27 6.16
N ASP A 14 1.83 -32.99 5.63
CA ASP A 14 1.65 -34.44 5.83
C ASP A 14 2.48 -35.28 4.84
N VAL A 15 3.35 -34.66 4.02
CA VAL A 15 4.23 -35.39 3.09
C VAL A 15 5.37 -36.08 3.83
N ASP A 16 5.36 -37.41 3.82
CA ASP A 16 6.41 -38.22 4.43
C ASP A 16 7.82 -37.85 3.94
N ARG A 17 8.78 -37.86 4.88
CA ARG A 17 10.20 -37.54 4.68
C ARG A 17 10.51 -36.08 4.29
N VAL A 18 9.53 -35.19 4.25
CA VAL A 18 9.79 -33.74 4.12
C VAL A 18 10.10 -33.15 5.50
N SER A 19 11.30 -32.58 5.66
CA SER A 19 11.71 -31.91 6.91
C SER A 19 11.43 -30.41 6.91
N THR A 20 11.30 -29.80 5.72
CA THR A 20 11.11 -28.36 5.53
C THR A 20 10.20 -28.12 4.33
N THR A 21 9.20 -27.25 4.52
CA THR A 21 8.31 -26.79 3.45
C THR A 21 8.50 -25.29 3.28
N GLU A 22 8.84 -24.87 2.06
CA GLU A 22 9.05 -23.45 1.74
C GLU A 22 7.93 -22.95 0.83
N ALA A 23 7.45 -21.74 1.12
CA ALA A 23 6.53 -21.03 0.24
C ALA A 23 7.03 -19.60 0.03
N LEU A 24 7.49 -19.34 -1.19
CA LEU A 24 8.04 -18.06 -1.57
C LEU A 24 6.92 -17.09 -1.94
N LYS A 25 7.21 -15.80 -1.77
CA LYS A 25 6.32 -14.69 -2.19
C LYS A 25 4.90 -14.85 -1.66
N ARG A 26 4.75 -15.15 -0.38
CA ARG A 26 3.44 -15.13 0.27
C ARG A 26 3.04 -13.70 0.64
N PRO A 27 1.74 -13.37 0.67
CA PRO A 27 1.28 -12.08 1.17
C PRO A 27 1.80 -11.81 2.58
N VAL A 28 2.00 -10.54 2.93
CA VAL A 28 2.46 -10.17 4.28
C VAL A 28 1.40 -10.48 5.35
N ASP A 29 0.13 -10.48 4.96
CA ASP A 29 -1.06 -10.82 5.73
C ASP A 29 -1.50 -12.28 5.56
N ASP A 30 -0.62 -13.17 5.07
CA ASP A 30 -0.92 -14.60 4.95
C ASP A 30 -1.48 -15.16 6.27
N PRO A 31 -2.64 -15.86 6.26
CA PRO A 31 -3.25 -16.43 7.46
C PRO A 31 -2.48 -17.63 8.04
N LEU A 32 -1.53 -18.23 7.32
CA LEU A 32 -0.79 -19.43 7.73
C LEU A 32 -0.24 -19.37 9.16
N PRO A 33 0.41 -18.29 9.63
CA PRO A 33 0.91 -18.20 11.00
C PRO A 33 -0.19 -18.39 12.06
N TRP A 34 -1.45 -18.11 11.73
CA TRP A 34 -2.59 -18.27 12.64
C TRP A 34 -3.28 -19.63 12.53
N MET A 35 -2.96 -20.40 11.49
CA MET A 35 -3.46 -21.77 11.27
C MET A 35 -2.58 -22.83 11.94
N LEU A 36 -1.32 -22.50 12.24
CA LEU A 36 -0.34 -23.42 12.82
C LEU A 36 -0.53 -23.56 14.33
N ALA A 37 -0.42 -24.80 14.83
CA ALA A 37 -0.41 -25.06 16.27
C ALA A 37 0.79 -24.42 17.00
N ASP A 38 1.94 -24.34 16.33
CA ASP A 38 3.12 -23.58 16.81
C ASP A 38 3.65 -22.64 15.70
N PRO A 39 3.20 -21.37 15.68
CA PRO A 39 3.60 -20.39 14.68
C PRO A 39 5.09 -20.02 14.72
N ARG A 40 5.78 -20.27 15.84
CA ARG A 40 7.20 -19.90 15.99
C ARG A 40 8.13 -20.77 15.14
N ARG A 41 7.64 -21.94 14.70
CA ARG A 41 8.37 -22.82 13.78
C ARG A 41 8.39 -22.29 12.35
N LEU A 42 7.47 -21.38 12.01
CA LEU A 42 7.44 -20.72 10.70
C LEU A 42 8.44 -19.57 10.67
N GLN A 43 9.46 -19.70 9.83
CA GLN A 43 10.39 -18.61 9.55
C GLN A 43 9.79 -17.70 8.46
N ARG A 44 9.82 -16.39 8.70
CA ARG A 44 9.29 -15.38 7.76
C ARG A 44 10.35 -14.31 7.52
N SER A 45 10.49 -13.91 6.26
CA SER A 45 11.28 -12.75 5.86
C SER A 45 10.50 -11.93 4.86
N THR A 46 10.49 -10.61 5.03
CA THR A 46 9.93 -9.66 4.08
C THR A 46 10.99 -9.17 3.11
N ARG A 47 10.60 -9.00 1.85
CA ARG A 47 11.40 -8.39 0.78
C ARG A 47 10.47 -7.51 -0.05
N ASP A 48 11.05 -6.61 -0.84
CA ASP A 48 10.29 -5.84 -1.82
C ASP A 48 9.66 -6.79 -2.86
N GLY A 49 8.49 -6.39 -3.36
CA GLY A 49 7.70 -7.17 -4.32
C GLY A 49 7.51 -6.44 -5.64
N VAL A 50 6.90 -5.25 -5.59
CA VAL A 50 6.65 -4.40 -6.75
C VAL A 50 7.08 -2.97 -6.46
N TRP A 51 7.68 -2.35 -7.46
CA TRP A 51 8.03 -0.94 -7.45
C TRP A 51 7.09 -0.21 -8.41
N VAL A 52 6.52 0.90 -7.94
CA VAL A 52 5.54 1.68 -8.72
C VAL A 52 6.11 3.04 -9.04
N ARG A 53 5.81 3.53 -10.25
CA ARG A 53 6.04 4.91 -10.67
C ARG A 53 4.75 5.49 -11.20
N LEU A 54 4.27 6.56 -10.56
CA LEU A 54 3.12 7.30 -11.06
C LEU A 54 3.58 8.21 -12.20
N ILE A 55 3.13 7.95 -13.43
CA ILE A 55 3.47 8.78 -14.60
C ILE A 55 2.53 9.98 -14.68
N ASP A 56 1.23 9.75 -14.47
CA ASP A 56 0.21 10.79 -14.32
C ASP A 56 -0.40 10.66 -12.93
N VAL A 57 -0.06 11.60 -12.05
CA VAL A 57 -0.50 11.57 -10.64
C VAL A 57 -2.02 11.74 -10.55
N ALA A 58 -2.60 12.70 -11.26
CA ALA A 58 -4.03 12.99 -11.17
C ALA A 58 -4.87 11.82 -11.70
N ALA A 59 -4.49 11.26 -12.85
CA ALA A 59 -5.18 10.10 -13.42
C ALA A 59 -5.07 8.88 -12.50
N SER A 60 -3.88 8.61 -11.94
CA SER A 60 -3.67 7.48 -11.03
C SER A 60 -4.56 7.61 -9.79
N LEU A 61 -4.52 8.77 -9.11
CA LEU A 61 -5.30 9.01 -7.90
C LEU A 61 -6.81 8.95 -8.14
N LYS A 62 -7.28 9.31 -9.34
CA LYS A 62 -8.68 9.22 -9.77
C LYS A 62 -9.15 7.77 -10.01
N LEU A 63 -8.27 6.90 -10.50
CA LEU A 63 -8.61 5.49 -10.80
C LEU A 63 -8.76 4.65 -9.54
N ARG A 64 -8.14 5.07 -8.43
CA ARG A 64 -8.20 4.39 -7.13
C ARG A 64 -9.53 4.62 -6.41
N ARG A 65 -9.93 3.68 -5.55
CA ARG A 65 -10.98 3.83 -4.52
C ARG A 65 -10.35 3.96 -3.13
N TYR A 66 -11.01 4.68 -2.24
CA TYR A 66 -10.49 5.01 -0.91
C TYR A 66 -11.40 4.46 0.17
N MET A 67 -10.84 3.96 1.26
CA MET A 67 -11.60 3.26 2.30
C MET A 67 -12.45 4.20 3.16
N GLN A 68 -12.10 5.49 3.18
CA GLN A 68 -12.84 6.52 3.90
C GLN A 68 -13.07 7.71 2.99
N ALA A 69 -14.29 8.26 3.06
CA ALA A 69 -14.65 9.49 2.36
C ALA A 69 -13.98 10.69 3.03
N ASP A 70 -13.07 11.35 2.32
CA ASP A 70 -12.38 12.56 2.80
C ASP A 70 -11.73 13.34 1.63
N ARG A 71 -11.17 14.51 1.95
CA ARG A 71 -10.51 15.42 1.00
C ARG A 71 -9.11 15.82 1.47
N LEU A 72 -8.12 15.73 0.59
CA LEU A 72 -6.74 16.17 0.87
C LEU A 72 -6.20 17.05 -0.26
N VAL A 73 -5.31 17.98 0.08
CA VAL A 73 -4.49 18.69 -0.90
C VAL A 73 -3.06 18.20 -0.81
N LEU A 74 -2.56 17.59 -1.87
CA LEU A 74 -1.21 17.02 -1.96
C LEU A 74 -0.33 17.90 -2.85
N GLU A 75 0.74 18.48 -2.31
CA GLU A 75 1.79 19.09 -3.13
C GLU A 75 2.81 18.01 -3.52
N VAL A 76 2.88 17.71 -4.81
CA VAL A 76 3.76 16.66 -5.33
C VAL A 76 4.97 17.27 -6.02
N LYS A 77 6.16 16.79 -5.65
CA LYS A 77 7.43 17.16 -6.26
C LYS A 77 7.91 16.03 -7.18
N ASP A 78 8.20 16.37 -8.43
CA ASP A 78 8.58 15.41 -9.47
C ASP A 78 9.58 16.03 -10.47
N GLY A 79 10.86 15.98 -10.13
CA GLY A 79 11.91 16.54 -10.99
C GLY A 79 12.12 15.78 -12.31
N MET A 80 11.46 14.64 -12.55
CA MET A 80 11.57 13.87 -13.80
C MET A 80 10.38 14.13 -14.73
N CYS A 81 9.19 14.32 -14.17
CA CYS A 81 7.95 14.57 -14.93
C CYS A 81 7.34 15.91 -14.47
N PRO A 82 7.73 17.06 -15.09
CA PRO A 82 7.33 18.39 -14.63
C PRO A 82 5.82 18.63 -14.58
N TRP A 83 5.03 17.90 -15.38
CA TRP A 83 3.56 18.00 -15.35
C TRP A 83 2.94 17.46 -14.05
N ASN A 84 3.69 16.69 -13.25
CA ASN A 84 3.29 16.25 -11.92
C ASN A 84 3.71 17.24 -10.82
N GLU A 85 4.49 18.27 -11.12
CA GLU A 85 4.86 19.31 -10.15
C GLU A 85 3.70 20.28 -9.94
N ALA A 86 2.75 19.86 -9.10
CA ALA A 86 1.55 20.63 -8.81
C ALA A 86 0.97 20.26 -7.44
N LYS A 87 -0.01 21.07 -7.02
CA LYS A 87 -0.89 20.75 -5.89
C LYS A 87 -2.16 20.10 -6.43
N PHE A 88 -2.50 18.95 -5.90
CA PHE A 88 -3.66 18.17 -6.30
C PHE A 88 -4.69 18.14 -5.17
N GLY A 89 -5.89 18.62 -5.46
CA GLY A 89 -7.05 18.39 -4.61
C GLY A 89 -7.62 17.00 -4.90
N LEU A 90 -7.50 16.10 -3.93
CA LEU A 90 -8.02 14.74 -3.97
C LEU A 90 -9.27 14.66 -3.10
N GLU A 91 -10.38 14.25 -3.69
CA GLU A 91 -11.60 13.84 -2.99
C GLU A 91 -11.81 12.36 -3.27
N GLY A 92 -11.70 11.53 -2.24
CA GLY A 92 -11.74 10.07 -2.38
C GLY A 92 -12.82 9.46 -1.51
N SER A 93 -13.43 8.38 -1.98
CA SER A 93 -14.42 7.57 -1.24
C SER A 93 -14.45 6.13 -1.76
N THR A 94 -15.32 5.30 -1.19
CA THR A 94 -15.55 3.93 -1.65
C THR A 94 -16.21 3.88 -3.03
N GLU A 95 -16.97 4.91 -3.39
CA GLU A 95 -17.70 4.98 -4.67
C GLU A 95 -16.83 5.47 -5.82
N GLY A 96 -15.82 6.28 -5.51
CA GLY A 96 -15.05 6.98 -6.52
C GLY A 96 -14.05 7.96 -5.95
N ALA A 97 -13.26 8.52 -6.85
CA ALA A 97 -12.36 9.60 -6.54
C ALA A 97 -12.33 10.63 -7.65
N GLU A 98 -12.13 11.88 -7.25
CA GLU A 98 -11.76 12.98 -8.13
C GLU A 98 -10.42 13.53 -7.70
N CYS A 99 -9.56 13.82 -8.67
CA CYS A 99 -8.27 14.43 -8.44
C CYS A 99 -8.03 15.49 -9.51
N ARG A 100 -7.86 16.75 -9.09
CA ARG A 100 -7.67 17.88 -10.00
C ARG A 100 -6.61 18.83 -9.44
N PRO A 101 -5.83 19.52 -10.29
CA PRO A 101 -4.96 20.59 -9.84
C PRO A 101 -5.74 21.66 -9.04
N THR A 102 -5.11 22.25 -8.02
CA THR A 102 -5.72 23.29 -7.18
C THR A 102 -4.68 24.29 -6.69
N GLU A 103 -5.10 25.52 -6.44
CA GLU A 103 -4.26 26.56 -5.82
C GLU A 103 -4.40 26.61 -4.29
N SER A 104 -5.20 25.71 -3.72
CA SER A 104 -5.41 25.62 -2.27
C SER A 104 -4.09 25.33 -1.53
N SER A 105 -4.00 25.72 -0.26
CA SER A 105 -2.84 25.37 0.57
C SER A 105 -2.74 23.85 0.71
N PRO A 106 -1.54 23.26 0.59
CA PRO A 106 -1.37 21.82 0.69
C PRO A 106 -1.49 21.35 2.14
N ASP A 107 -2.08 20.17 2.32
CA ASP A 107 -2.11 19.45 3.59
C ASP A 107 -0.84 18.62 3.80
N LEU A 108 -0.32 18.04 2.71
CA LEU A 108 0.89 17.22 2.69
C LEU A 108 1.80 17.64 1.53
N VAL A 109 3.11 17.66 1.77
CA VAL A 109 4.14 17.88 0.75
C VAL A 109 5.02 16.64 0.66
N LEU A 110 5.19 16.09 -0.55
CA LEU A 110 5.92 14.84 -0.75
C LEU A 110 6.50 14.70 -2.16
N GLY A 111 7.51 13.85 -2.29
CA GLY A 111 8.01 13.42 -3.58
C GLY A 111 7.07 12.42 -4.25
N VAL A 112 7.07 12.39 -5.58
CA VAL A 112 6.25 11.43 -6.34
C VAL A 112 6.59 9.96 -6.04
N SER A 113 7.85 9.66 -5.70
CA SER A 113 8.27 8.31 -5.29
C SER A 113 7.71 7.91 -3.92
N ASP A 114 7.59 8.86 -3.00
CA ASP A 114 6.97 8.64 -1.69
C ASP A 114 5.46 8.42 -1.85
N LEU A 115 4.81 9.22 -2.71
CA LEU A 115 3.41 9.01 -3.08
C LEU A 115 3.21 7.64 -3.72
N ALA A 116 4.09 7.22 -4.63
CA ALA A 116 4.01 5.91 -5.27
C ALA A 116 4.16 4.75 -4.27
N SER A 117 4.97 4.94 -3.22
CA SER A 117 5.13 3.95 -2.14
C SER A 117 3.85 3.80 -1.31
N ALA A 118 3.15 4.90 -1.05
CA ALA A 118 1.88 4.89 -0.32
C ALA A 118 0.65 4.54 -1.19
N TYR A 119 0.76 4.70 -2.51
CA TYR A 119 -0.36 4.60 -3.46
C TYR A 119 -1.14 3.28 -3.35
N MET A 120 -0.45 2.15 -3.22
CA MET A 120 -1.10 0.83 -3.12
C MET A 120 -1.53 0.47 -1.68
N GLY A 121 -1.31 1.35 -0.70
CA GLY A 121 -1.61 1.08 0.71
C GLY A 121 -0.62 0.13 1.40
N ALA A 122 0.56 -0.11 0.80
CA ALA A 122 1.61 -0.96 1.39
C ALA A 122 2.36 -0.27 2.54
N VAL A 123 2.56 1.05 2.43
CA VAL A 123 3.25 1.88 3.41
C VAL A 123 2.38 3.09 3.72
N SER A 124 2.25 3.43 5.00
CA SER A 124 1.46 4.58 5.43
C SER A 124 2.21 5.91 5.22
N PHE A 125 1.45 7.00 5.02
CA PHE A 125 1.98 8.36 4.98
C PHE A 125 2.65 8.72 6.31
N SER A 126 2.08 8.30 7.44
CA SER A 126 2.71 8.51 8.77
C SER A 126 4.08 7.84 8.88
N THR A 127 4.24 6.63 8.32
CA THR A 127 5.53 5.93 8.32
C THR A 127 6.57 6.69 7.48
N LEU A 128 6.17 7.15 6.29
CA LEU A 128 7.04 7.93 5.42
C LEU A 128 7.39 9.30 6.03
N SER A 129 6.46 9.95 6.72
CA SER A 129 6.72 11.20 7.45
C SER A 129 7.71 11.00 8.60
N ARG A 130 7.57 9.93 9.39
CA ARG A 130 8.55 9.56 10.43
C ARG A 130 9.93 9.25 9.87
N ALA A 131 10.02 8.84 8.60
CA ALA A 131 11.28 8.65 7.88
C ALA A 131 11.82 9.96 7.25
N GLY A 132 11.17 11.11 7.48
CA GLY A 132 11.55 12.41 6.94
C GLY A 132 11.24 12.60 5.45
N LYS A 133 10.35 11.79 4.87
CA LYS A 133 10.00 11.82 3.44
C LYS A 133 8.79 12.69 3.12
N ILE A 134 7.86 12.80 4.07
CA ILE A 134 6.61 13.53 3.90
C ILE A 134 6.51 14.61 4.97
N GLU A 135 6.16 15.80 4.53
CA GLU A 135 5.98 16.96 5.38
C GLU A 135 4.49 17.23 5.57
N GLU A 136 4.03 17.27 6.82
CA GLU A 136 2.67 17.64 7.18
C GLU A 136 2.56 19.17 7.31
N ARG A 137 1.55 19.75 6.66
CA ARG A 137 1.24 21.19 6.70
C ARG A 137 -0.01 21.48 7.51
N THR A 138 -1.01 20.61 7.37
CA THR A 138 -2.25 20.67 8.14
C THR A 138 -2.22 19.57 9.21
N PRO A 139 -2.28 19.90 10.51
CA PRO A 139 -2.28 18.89 11.56
C PRO A 139 -3.39 17.84 11.38
N GLY A 140 -3.02 16.57 11.43
CA GLY A 140 -3.94 15.44 11.27
C GLY A 140 -4.16 14.99 9.83
N ALA A 141 -3.56 15.66 8.84
CA ALA A 141 -3.60 15.25 7.44
C ALA A 141 -2.94 13.89 7.22
N LEU A 142 -1.88 13.55 7.96
CA LEU A 142 -1.23 12.23 7.85
C LEU A 142 -2.18 11.09 8.22
N LEU A 143 -2.92 11.25 9.33
CA LEU A 143 -3.88 10.23 9.76
C LEU A 143 -5.04 10.10 8.77
N ARG A 144 -5.55 11.23 8.27
CA ARG A 144 -6.60 11.24 7.24
C ARG A 144 -6.14 10.54 5.97
N ALA A 145 -4.91 10.81 5.51
CA ALA A 145 -4.31 10.14 4.37
C ALA A 145 -4.15 8.63 4.62
N ASP A 146 -3.67 8.22 5.80
CA ASP A 146 -3.55 6.81 6.16
C ASP A 146 -4.91 6.09 6.12
N CYS A 147 -5.96 6.70 6.66
CA CYS A 147 -7.30 6.13 6.62
C CYS A 147 -7.89 6.06 5.20
N MET A 148 -7.71 7.11 4.39
CA MET A 148 -8.15 7.12 2.99
C MET A 148 -7.42 6.04 2.16
N PHE A 149 -6.10 5.96 2.30
CA PHE A 149 -5.23 5.08 1.51
C PHE A 149 -5.10 3.66 2.08
N ALA A 150 -5.71 3.38 3.24
CA ALA A 150 -5.82 2.02 3.75
C ALA A 150 -6.42 1.07 2.71
N VAL A 151 -6.08 -0.21 2.84
CA VAL A 151 -6.61 -1.29 2.03
C VAL A 151 -6.99 -2.44 2.95
N GLN A 152 -8.05 -3.17 2.60
CA GLN A 152 -8.44 -4.36 3.36
C GLN A 152 -7.37 -5.45 3.27
N TYR A 153 -6.80 -5.62 2.08
CA TYR A 153 -5.75 -6.59 1.79
C TYR A 153 -4.51 -5.86 1.27
N PRO A 154 -3.35 -5.98 1.93
CA PRO A 154 -2.09 -5.44 1.44
C PRO A 154 -1.80 -5.90 -0.01
N PRO A 155 -1.21 -5.02 -0.83
CA PRO A 155 -0.93 -5.35 -2.23
C PRO A 155 0.11 -6.47 -2.32
N TRP A 156 -0.17 -7.45 -3.19
CA TRP A 156 0.67 -8.62 -3.39
C TRP A 156 0.59 -9.11 -4.84
N THR A 157 1.70 -9.65 -5.35
CA THR A 157 1.74 -10.38 -6.62
C THR A 157 2.59 -11.64 -6.50
N PRO A 158 2.11 -12.80 -6.99
CA PRO A 158 2.94 -14.01 -7.09
C PRO A 158 3.84 -13.99 -8.34
N CYS A 159 3.49 -13.19 -9.35
CA CYS A 159 4.09 -13.25 -10.69
C CYS A 159 5.45 -12.54 -10.76
N ASN A 160 6.33 -13.05 -11.61
CA ASN A 160 7.49 -12.32 -12.15
C ASN A 160 7.15 -11.82 -13.56
N PHE A 161 7.82 -10.78 -14.01
CA PHE A 161 7.78 -10.26 -15.37
C PHE A 161 9.20 -10.10 -15.92
#